data_AF-A0A6G0Z443-F1
#
_entry.id   AF-A0A6G0Z443-F1
#
_cell.length_a   1.000
_cell.length_b   1.000
_cell.length_c   1.000
_cell.angle_alpha   90.00
_cell.angle_beta   90.00
_cell.angle_gamma   90.00
#
_symmetry.space_group_name_H-M   'P 1'
#
loop_
_entity.id
_entity.type
_entity.pdbx_description
1 polymer ?
#
loop_
_entity_poly.entity_id
_entity_poly.type
_entity_poly.pdbx_seq_one_letter_code
_entity_poly.pdbx_strand_id
1 'polypeptide(L)'
;MSNEEITSFTSLLDHEIKRMNTDVMILSLELQLLAGNIERNEKTIKAYKILPQVLSNVIELLDVDEFDEVVDVDNKRTKKCAIVKTSMGHTYFLPNTGLVDPEKLKPGDLVGVNRDTWAILEKLPVPYDARVKAMEVDERPNEQFADIGGLDKQIQELNEAVVLPITRKETFLNLGIQPPKGVLLYGPPGTGKTLLARACAAQTKSTFLKLAGTQLLQRYVGEGTKLVRDAFALAKEKAPAIIFIDELDAIGTKRFDSEKDGDREVQRTMFELFNQLDGFSSTTDIKVIAATNRVDILDPALLRSGRLDRKIEFPYPNQESRARIMQIHSRKIKTFDINFEELSRSTDDFNGAQCKAVCVEAVS
;
A
#
# COMPACT_ATOMS: atom_id res chain seq x y z
N MET A 1 6.93 -74.25 -3.37
CA MET A 1 8.05 -73.94 -2.48
C MET A 1 8.13 -75.04 -1.45
N SER A 2 9.29 -75.66 -1.31
CA SER A 2 9.51 -76.69 -0.29
C SER A 2 9.46 -76.05 1.10
N ASN A 3 9.11 -76.81 2.15
CA ASN A 3 9.09 -76.28 3.52
C ASN A 3 10.47 -75.72 3.94
N GLU A 4 11.54 -76.29 3.41
CA GLU A 4 12.92 -75.83 3.64
C GLU A 4 13.21 -74.46 2.98
N GLU A 5 12.70 -74.21 1.77
CA GLU A 5 12.77 -72.92 1.09
C GLU A 5 12.03 -71.82 1.86
N ILE A 6 10.86 -72.14 2.44
CA ILE A 6 10.08 -71.18 3.23
C ILE A 6 10.83 -70.82 4.51
N THR A 7 11.40 -71.81 5.20
CA THR A 7 12.17 -71.58 6.44
C THR A 7 13.45 -70.77 6.22
N SER A 8 14.14 -70.98 5.09
CA SER A 8 15.32 -70.19 4.75
C SER A 8 14.94 -68.75 4.38
N PHE A 9 13.83 -68.56 3.65
CA PHE A 9 13.32 -67.22 3.32
C PHE A 9 12.87 -66.42 4.56
N THR A 10 12.20 -67.07 5.51
CA THR A 10 11.83 -66.42 6.79
C THR A 10 13.06 -66.02 7.61
N SER A 11 14.12 -66.84 7.60
CA SER A 11 15.36 -66.51 8.31
C SER A 11 16.12 -65.33 7.68
N LEU A 12 16.08 -65.21 6.35
CA LEU A 12 16.63 -64.08 5.61
C LEU A 12 15.86 -62.78 5.90
N LEU A 13 14.52 -62.84 5.89
CA LEU A 13 13.66 -61.71 6.24
C LEU A 13 13.88 -61.26 7.69
N ASP A 14 14.04 -62.17 8.65
CA ASP A 14 14.34 -61.82 10.04
C ASP A 14 15.70 -61.13 10.18
N HIS A 15 16.72 -61.57 9.43
CA HIS A 15 18.01 -60.90 9.36
C HIS A 15 17.90 -59.51 8.73
N GLU A 16 17.07 -59.36 7.71
CA GLU A 16 16.84 -58.08 7.04
C GLU A 16 16.08 -57.10 7.94
N ILE A 17 15.05 -57.55 8.66
CA ILE A 17 14.32 -56.76 9.66
C ILE A 17 15.26 -56.30 10.78
N LYS A 18 16.15 -57.17 11.27
CA LYS A 18 17.16 -56.78 12.26
C LYS A 18 18.11 -55.71 11.72
N ARG A 19 18.56 -55.86 10.47
CA ARG A 19 19.40 -54.85 9.81
C ARG A 19 18.68 -53.52 9.67
N MET A 20 17.45 -53.51 9.15
CA MET A 20 16.63 -52.31 9.01
C MET A 20 16.37 -51.62 10.36
N ASN A 21 16.08 -52.38 11.42
CA ASN A 21 15.90 -51.82 12.76
C ASN A 21 17.18 -51.15 13.29
N THR A 22 18.35 -51.71 12.97
CA THR A 22 19.65 -51.12 13.33
C THR A 22 19.89 -49.83 12.56
N ASP A 23 19.60 -49.82 11.26
CA ASP A 23 19.73 -48.65 10.40
C ASP A 23 18.76 -47.52 10.82
N VAL A 24 17.52 -47.86 11.19
CA VAL A 24 16.54 -46.90 11.74
C VAL A 24 17.05 -46.30 13.05
N MET A 25 17.68 -47.11 13.91
CA MET A 25 18.25 -46.61 15.16
C MET A 25 19.41 -45.64 14.90
N ILE A 26 20.31 -45.95 13.97
CA ILE A 26 21.44 -45.07 13.59
C ILE A 26 20.92 -43.75 13.00
N LEU A 27 19.99 -43.82 12.05
CA LEU A 27 19.35 -42.64 11.45
C LEU A 27 18.63 -41.78 12.49
N SER A 28 17.97 -42.41 13.47
CA SER A 28 17.30 -41.67 14.54
C SER A 28 18.30 -40.90 15.42
N LEU A 29 19.48 -41.48 15.67
CA LEU A 29 20.54 -40.86 16.44
C LEU A 29 21.19 -39.71 15.66
N GLU A 30 21.44 -39.89 14.36
CA GLU A 30 21.95 -38.84 13.47
C GLU A 30 20.97 -37.67 13.39
N LEU A 31 19.67 -37.93 13.26
CA LEU A 31 18.63 -36.90 13.28
C LEU A 31 18.61 -36.12 14.59
N GLN A 32 18.76 -36.79 15.74
CA GLN A 32 18.84 -36.12 17.04
C GLN A 32 20.09 -35.25 17.16
N LEU A 33 21.23 -35.72 16.66
CA LEU A 33 22.50 -34.99 16.69
C LEU A 33 22.43 -33.74 15.80
N LEU A 34 21.92 -33.90 14.58
CA LEU A 34 21.68 -32.79 13.64
C LEU A 34 20.69 -31.77 14.23
N ALA A 35 19.59 -32.22 14.82
CA ALA A 35 18.64 -31.33 15.49
C ALA A 35 19.29 -30.54 16.64
N GLY A 36 20.11 -31.20 17.46
CA GLY A 36 20.86 -30.53 18.52
C GLY A 36 21.86 -29.50 18.00
N ASN A 37 22.52 -29.78 16.87
CA ASN A 37 23.43 -28.83 16.23
C ASN A 37 22.68 -27.63 15.64
N ILE A 38 21.51 -27.84 15.02
CA ILE A 38 20.65 -26.76 14.52
C ILE A 38 20.22 -25.87 15.67
N GLU A 39 19.76 -26.44 16.79
CA GLU A 39 19.32 -25.65 17.94
C GLU A 39 20.45 -24.80 18.55
N ARG A 40 21.67 -25.36 18.63
CA ARG A 40 22.87 -24.61 19.06
C ARG A 40 23.19 -23.47 18.10
N ASN A 41 23.16 -23.73 16.80
CA ASN A 41 23.43 -22.71 15.78
C ASN A 41 22.34 -21.62 15.76
N GLU A 42 21.08 -21.97 15.99
CA GLU A 42 20.02 -20.96 16.11
C GLU A 42 20.23 -20.05 17.33
N LYS A 43 20.69 -20.60 18.46
CA LYS A 43 20.99 -19.80 19.66
C LYS A 43 22.13 -18.83 19.42
N THR A 44 23.20 -19.26 18.73
CA THR A 44 24.31 -18.36 18.38
C THR A 44 23.87 -17.28 17.39
N ILE A 45 23.11 -17.64 16.35
CA ILE A 45 22.55 -16.65 15.40
C ILE A 45 21.65 -15.65 16.10
N LYS A 46 20.77 -16.10 17.01
CA LYS A 46 19.91 -15.22 17.80
C LYS A 46 20.74 -14.25 18.65
N ALA A 47 21.82 -14.71 19.26
CA ALA A 47 22.73 -13.83 20.01
C ALA A 47 23.36 -12.75 19.12
N TYR A 48 23.78 -13.09 17.90
CA TYR A 48 24.32 -12.13 16.93
C TYR A 48 23.27 -11.17 16.32
N LYS A 49 21.99 -11.53 16.34
CA LYS A 49 20.90 -10.65 15.89
C LYS A 49 20.54 -9.57 16.91
N ILE A 50 20.94 -9.73 18.17
CA ILE A 50 20.65 -8.76 19.22
C ILE A 50 21.47 -7.48 18.97
N LEU A 51 20.80 -6.34 19.15
CA LEU A 51 21.31 -4.98 19.00
C LEU A 51 22.68 -4.76 19.69
N PRO A 52 23.54 -3.87 19.18
CA PRO A 52 23.25 -2.81 18.19
C PRO A 52 23.60 -3.19 16.74
N GLN A 53 22.61 -3.08 15.85
CA GLN A 53 22.80 -3.20 14.40
C GLN A 53 23.00 -1.82 13.76
N VAL A 54 23.83 -1.75 12.72
CA VAL A 54 24.03 -0.55 11.90
C VAL A 54 23.09 -0.63 10.69
N LEU A 55 22.26 0.39 10.53
CA LEU A 55 21.37 0.53 9.37
C LEU A 55 22.19 0.90 8.13
N SER A 56 22.07 0.10 7.07
CA SER A 56 22.79 0.30 5.81
C SER A 56 21.88 0.06 4.62
N ASN A 57 22.12 0.77 3.52
CA ASN A 57 21.44 0.55 2.24
C ASN A 57 22.35 -0.25 1.30
N VAL A 58 21.80 -1.27 0.66
CA VAL A 58 22.51 -1.98 -0.42
C VAL A 58 22.56 -1.07 -1.64
N ILE A 59 23.75 -0.75 -2.14
CA ILE A 59 23.92 0.04 -3.36
C ILE A 59 23.86 -0.88 -4.57
N GLU A 60 24.66 -1.93 -4.55
CA GLU A 60 24.87 -2.80 -5.71
C GLU A 60 25.26 -4.20 -5.25
N LEU A 61 24.86 -5.19 -6.06
CA LEU A 61 25.26 -6.57 -5.90
C LEU A 61 26.20 -6.90 -7.06
N LEU A 62 27.42 -7.31 -6.72
CA LEU A 62 28.45 -7.67 -7.68
C LEU A 62 28.67 -9.16 -7.62
N ASP A 63 28.56 -9.80 -8.77
CA ASP A 63 29.05 -11.15 -8.95
C ASP A 63 30.54 -11.04 -9.25
N VAL A 64 31.38 -11.33 -8.25
CA VAL A 64 32.84 -11.35 -8.44
C VAL A 64 33.20 -12.74 -8.91
N ASP A 65 33.54 -12.86 -10.18
CA ASP A 65 34.23 -14.04 -10.69
C ASP A 65 35.59 -14.13 -9.98
N GLU A 66 35.93 -15.33 -9.51
CA GLU A 66 37.08 -15.61 -8.64
C GLU A 66 38.33 -14.80 -9.04
N PHE A 67 38.85 -13.96 -8.13
CA PHE A 67 40.24 -13.56 -8.24
C PHE A 67 41.07 -14.81 -8.02
N ASP A 68 41.78 -15.24 -9.07
CA ASP A 68 42.84 -16.24 -8.98
C ASP A 68 43.79 -15.86 -7.83
N GLU A 69 44.12 -16.86 -7.02
CA GLU A 69 45.13 -16.85 -5.95
C GLU A 69 44.72 -16.29 -4.58
N VAL A 70 43.81 -16.96 -3.83
CA VAL A 70 44.15 -17.52 -2.49
C VAL A 70 43.18 -18.68 -2.13
N VAL A 71 43.78 -19.76 -1.62
CA VAL A 71 43.19 -21.06 -1.23
C VAL A 71 42.09 -20.93 -0.17
N ASP A 72 40.86 -21.34 -0.50
CA ASP A 72 39.91 -21.91 0.46
C ASP A 72 39.10 -23.02 -0.24
N VAL A 73 39.26 -24.25 0.25
CA VAL A 73 38.87 -25.50 -0.46
C VAL A 73 37.36 -25.79 -0.40
N ASP A 74 36.55 -25.01 0.34
CA ASP A 74 35.14 -25.34 0.62
C ASP A 74 34.07 -24.39 0.06
N ASN A 75 34.40 -23.38 -0.76
CA ASN A 75 33.38 -22.44 -1.24
C ASN A 75 33.45 -22.14 -2.75
N LYS A 76 33.18 -23.16 -3.57
CA LYS A 76 32.84 -23.05 -5.00
C LYS A 76 31.43 -22.52 -5.25
N ARG A 77 31.02 -21.47 -4.53
CA ARG A 77 29.80 -20.72 -4.86
C ARG A 77 30.23 -19.31 -5.19
N THR A 78 29.84 -18.85 -6.39
CA THR A 78 29.92 -17.46 -6.82
C THR A 78 29.63 -16.54 -5.64
N LYS A 79 30.68 -15.91 -5.09
CA LYS A 79 30.53 -15.04 -3.92
C LYS A 79 29.88 -13.75 -4.42
N LYS A 80 28.54 -13.73 -4.40
CA LYS A 80 27.78 -12.51 -4.61
C LYS A 80 28.18 -11.53 -3.51
N CYS A 81 28.91 -10.51 -3.91
CA CYS A 81 29.39 -9.46 -3.04
C CYS A 81 28.33 -8.34 -3.00
N ALA A 82 28.17 -7.71 -1.84
CA ALA A 82 27.26 -6.56 -1.70
C ALA A 82 28.06 -5.32 -1.35
N ILE A 83 27.83 -4.24 -2.07
CA ILE A 83 28.30 -2.91 -1.68
C ILE A 83 27.20 -2.29 -0.82
N VAL A 84 27.52 -1.98 0.43
CA VAL A 84 26.57 -1.36 1.37
C VAL A 84 27.04 0.04 1.75
N LYS A 85 26.09 0.97 1.82
CA LYS A 85 26.29 2.32 2.36
C LYS A 85 25.69 2.40 3.74
N THR A 86 26.52 2.68 4.74
CA THR A 86 26.04 2.95 6.10
C THR A 86 25.28 4.27 6.18
N SER A 87 24.44 4.42 7.20
CA SER A 87 23.78 5.69 7.53
C SER A 87 24.76 6.85 7.78
N MET A 88 26.01 6.56 8.15
CA MET A 88 27.08 7.54 8.35
C MET A 88 27.77 7.97 7.05
N GLY A 89 27.37 7.39 5.90
CA GLY A 89 27.89 7.75 4.58
C GLY A 89 29.11 6.95 4.12
N HIS A 90 29.64 6.05 4.96
CA HIS A 90 30.73 5.14 4.56
C HIS A 90 30.20 3.98 3.72
N THR A 91 30.94 3.66 2.66
CA THR A 91 30.65 2.53 1.77
C THR A 91 31.59 1.38 2.11
N TYR A 92 31.01 0.20 2.35
CA TYR A 92 31.76 -1.02 2.63
C TYR A 92 31.49 -2.07 1.55
N PHE A 93 32.53 -2.80 1.18
CA PHE A 93 32.46 -3.96 0.30
C PHE A 93 32.37 -5.22 1.16
N LEU A 94 31.27 -5.97 1.00
CA LEU A 94 31.01 -7.18 1.76
C LEU A 94 31.11 -8.41 0.85
N PRO A 95 32.13 -9.27 1.04
CA PRO A 95 32.39 -10.41 0.16
C PRO A 95 31.43 -11.58 0.36
N ASN A 96 30.55 -11.53 1.36
CA ASN A 96 29.51 -12.53 1.60
C ASN A 96 28.22 -11.84 2.10
N THR A 97 27.08 -12.19 1.51
CA THR A 97 25.74 -11.65 1.85
C THR A 97 25.19 -12.16 3.20
N GLY A 98 25.98 -12.93 3.94
CA GLY A 98 25.70 -13.26 5.35
C GLY A 98 24.53 -14.23 5.50
N LEU A 99 23.58 -13.89 6.36
CA LEU A 99 22.41 -14.72 6.71
C LEU A 99 21.22 -14.56 5.73
N VAL A 100 21.33 -13.65 4.75
CA VAL A 100 20.25 -13.31 3.82
C VAL A 100 20.59 -13.81 2.42
N ASP A 101 19.63 -14.46 1.78
CA ASP A 101 19.81 -14.94 0.41
C ASP A 101 20.06 -13.76 -0.55
N PRO A 102 21.12 -13.79 -1.38
CA PRO A 102 21.43 -12.70 -2.29
C PRO A 102 20.35 -12.45 -3.36
N GLU A 103 19.50 -13.44 -3.67
CA GLU A 103 18.36 -13.27 -4.59
C GLU A 103 17.24 -12.39 -4.04
N LYS A 104 17.13 -12.29 -2.70
CA LYS A 104 16.11 -11.48 -2.03
C LYS A 104 16.54 -10.02 -1.87
N LEU A 105 17.83 -9.75 -2.07
CA LEU A 105 18.41 -8.41 -2.00
C LEU A 105 18.31 -7.75 -3.36
N LYS A 106 17.89 -6.48 -3.34
CA LYS A 106 17.87 -5.60 -4.50
C LYS A 106 18.63 -4.32 -4.16
N PRO A 107 19.24 -3.67 -5.16
CA PRO A 107 19.75 -2.31 -5.03
C PRO A 107 18.68 -1.39 -4.40
N GLY A 108 19.04 -0.69 -3.33
CA GLY A 108 18.17 0.21 -2.58
C GLY A 108 17.49 -0.40 -1.35
N ASP A 109 17.63 -1.70 -1.09
CA ASP A 109 17.08 -2.33 0.11
C ASP A 109 17.80 -1.88 1.39
N LEU A 110 17.04 -1.69 2.47
CA LEU A 110 17.57 -1.44 3.80
C LEU A 110 17.94 -2.77 4.46
N VAL A 111 19.15 -2.86 4.99
CA VAL A 111 19.67 -4.06 5.67
C VAL A 111 20.29 -3.70 7.03
N GLY A 112 20.12 -4.61 7.98
CA GLY A 112 20.80 -4.58 9.27
C GLY A 112 22.19 -5.20 9.12
N VAL A 113 23.23 -4.42 9.39
CA VAL A 113 24.63 -4.86 9.33
C VAL A 113 25.19 -4.92 10.75
N ASN A 114 25.95 -5.96 11.08
CA ASN A 114 26.63 -6.04 12.37
C ASN A 114 27.76 -5.00 12.43
N ARG A 115 27.90 -4.29 13.56
CA ARG A 115 28.93 -3.26 13.76
C ARG A 115 30.36 -3.82 13.72
N ASP A 116 30.56 -5.05 14.21
CA ASP A 116 31.91 -5.60 14.43
C ASP A 116 32.38 -6.42 13.23
N THR A 117 31.50 -7.28 12.70
CA THR A 117 31.84 -8.21 11.61
C THR A 117 31.47 -7.68 10.23
N TRP A 118 30.71 -6.58 10.15
CA TRP A 118 30.19 -6.01 8.91
C TRP A 118 29.39 -7.01 8.05
N ALA A 119 28.83 -8.06 8.64
CA ALA A 119 27.98 -9.01 7.93
C ALA A 119 26.52 -8.52 7.84
N ILE A 120 25.86 -8.79 6.71
CA ILE A 120 24.40 -8.57 6.55
C ILE A 120 23.68 -9.63 7.40
N LEU A 121 22.92 -9.17 8.40
CA LEU A 121 22.18 -10.02 9.33
C LEU A 121 20.75 -10.27 8.84
N GLU A 122 20.05 -9.20 8.48
CA GLU A 122 18.66 -9.26 8.07
C GLU A 122 18.31 -8.14 7.10
N LYS A 123 17.33 -8.42 6.23
CA LYS A 123 16.68 -7.42 5.42
C LYS A 123 15.63 -6.73 6.27
N LEU A 124 15.73 -5.41 6.38
CA LEU A 124 14.76 -4.59 7.11
C LEU A 124 13.65 -4.14 6.16
N PRO A 125 12.42 -3.98 6.66
CA PRO A 125 11.36 -3.38 5.86
C PRO A 125 11.77 -1.95 5.47
N VAL A 126 11.40 -1.56 4.25
CA VAL A 126 11.72 -0.22 3.73
C VAL A 126 11.07 0.81 4.65
N PRO A 127 11.82 1.77 5.22
CA PRO A 127 11.25 2.76 6.11
C PRO A 127 10.44 3.75 5.28
N TYR A 128 9.12 3.60 5.29
CA TYR A 128 8.23 4.67 4.85
C TYR A 128 8.38 5.87 5.77
N ASP A 129 8.29 7.07 5.20
CA ASP A 129 8.22 8.30 5.98
C ASP A 129 7.10 8.20 7.03
N ALA A 130 7.35 8.68 8.25
CA ALA A 130 6.35 8.71 9.30
C ALA A 130 5.08 9.46 8.86
N ARG A 131 5.23 10.45 7.97
CA ARG A 131 4.13 11.18 7.35
C ARG A 131 3.24 10.29 6.50
N VAL A 132 3.82 9.35 5.75
CA VAL A 132 3.06 8.41 4.91
C VAL A 132 2.33 7.38 5.76
N LYS A 133 2.94 6.92 6.86
CA LYS A 133 2.24 6.08 7.85
C LYS A 133 1.08 6.82 8.50
N ALA A 134 1.20 8.13 8.76
CA ALA A 134 0.11 8.95 9.27
C ALA A 134 -1.01 9.23 8.23
N MET A 135 -0.74 9.03 6.93
CA MET A 135 -1.76 9.11 5.87
C MET A 135 -2.59 7.83 5.77
N GLU A 136 -2.12 6.74 6.37
CA GLU A 136 -2.93 5.56 6.55
C GLU A 136 -4.01 5.84 7.58
N VAL A 137 -5.25 5.63 7.17
CA VAL A 137 -6.38 5.77 8.07
C VAL A 137 -6.52 4.45 8.83
N ASP A 138 -5.93 4.40 10.03
CA ASP A 138 -5.96 3.22 10.93
C ASP A 138 -7.40 2.88 11.37
N GLU A 139 -8.31 3.86 11.40
CA GLU A 139 -9.72 3.65 11.73
C GLU A 139 -10.60 3.64 10.47
N ARG A 140 -11.09 2.45 10.11
CA ARG A 140 -12.08 2.29 9.03
C ARG A 140 -13.25 3.25 9.27
N PRO A 141 -13.52 4.22 8.36
CA PRO A 141 -14.72 5.04 8.50
C PRO A 141 -15.93 4.12 8.47
N ASN A 142 -16.86 4.26 9.42
CA ASN A 142 -18.09 3.45 9.48
C ASN A 142 -19.26 4.13 8.75
N GLU A 143 -18.95 5.08 7.87
CA GLU A 143 -19.93 5.84 7.10
C GLU A 143 -20.55 4.95 6.03
N GLN A 144 -21.88 4.85 6.00
CA GLN A 144 -22.59 4.06 4.99
C GLN A 144 -23.16 4.98 3.90
N PHE A 145 -23.40 4.43 2.71
CA PHE A 145 -24.13 5.14 1.66
C PHE A 145 -25.53 5.60 2.10
N ALA A 146 -26.13 4.90 3.07
CA ALA A 146 -27.41 5.29 3.67
C ALA A 146 -27.35 6.60 4.47
N ASP A 147 -26.16 7.05 4.86
CA ASP A 147 -25.92 8.32 5.55
C ASP A 147 -25.68 9.49 4.56
N ILE A 148 -25.71 9.22 3.25
CA ILE A 148 -25.55 10.22 2.20
C ILE A 148 -26.92 10.48 1.55
N GLY A 149 -27.39 11.73 1.61
CA GLY A 149 -28.69 12.12 1.06
C GLY A 149 -28.59 12.71 -0.34
N GLY A 150 -29.42 12.20 -1.26
CA GLY A 150 -29.76 12.90 -2.51
C GLY A 150 -28.67 12.95 -3.59
N LEU A 151 -27.70 12.04 -3.52
CA LEU A 151 -26.58 11.90 -4.47
C LEU A 151 -26.58 10.51 -5.14
N ASP A 152 -27.76 9.94 -5.39
CA ASP A 152 -27.90 8.55 -5.84
C ASP A 152 -27.18 8.27 -7.18
N LYS A 153 -27.22 9.23 -8.10
CA LYS A 153 -26.51 9.13 -9.40
C LYS A 153 -25.00 9.08 -9.20
N GLN A 154 -24.46 9.96 -8.36
CA GLN A 154 -23.03 10.03 -8.07
C GLN A 154 -22.55 8.79 -7.31
N ILE A 155 -23.38 8.26 -6.39
CA ILE A 155 -23.12 7.01 -5.68
C ILE A 155 -23.03 5.85 -6.68
N GLN A 156 -23.96 5.77 -7.63
CA GLN A 156 -23.95 4.73 -8.66
C GLN A 156 -22.69 4.82 -9.54
N GLU A 157 -22.36 6.00 -10.06
CA GLU A 157 -21.17 6.21 -10.90
C GLU A 157 -19.87 5.86 -10.16
N LEU A 158 -19.76 6.22 -8.88
CA LEU A 158 -18.60 5.86 -8.07
C LEU A 158 -18.51 4.36 -7.81
N ASN A 159 -19.65 3.71 -7.53
CA ASN A 159 -19.71 2.27 -7.33
C ASN A 159 -19.31 1.50 -8.60
N GLU A 160 -19.75 1.98 -9.76
CA GLU A 160 -19.35 1.42 -11.05
C GLU A 160 -17.86 1.58 -11.35
N ALA A 161 -17.28 2.71 -10.96
CA ALA A 161 -15.88 3.00 -11.22
C ALA A 161 -14.90 2.33 -10.22
N VAL A 162 -15.30 2.16 -8.96
CA VAL A 162 -14.40 1.71 -7.88
C VAL A 162 -14.77 0.33 -7.34
N VAL A 163 -16.02 0.11 -6.97
CA VAL A 163 -16.47 -1.12 -6.29
C VAL A 163 -16.54 -2.30 -7.26
N LEU A 164 -17.09 -2.08 -8.46
CA LEU A 164 -17.23 -3.12 -9.48
C LEU A 164 -15.89 -3.73 -9.92
N PRO A 165 -14.83 -2.95 -10.21
CA PRO A 165 -13.52 -3.50 -10.53
C PRO A 165 -12.89 -4.32 -9.38
N ILE A 166 -13.15 -3.95 -8.12
CA ILE A 166 -12.59 -4.67 -6.97
C ILE A 166 -13.34 -5.99 -6.74
N THR A 167 -14.67 -5.97 -6.87
CA THR A 167 -15.53 -7.12 -6.57
C THR A 167 -15.67 -8.12 -7.72
N ARG A 168 -15.62 -7.67 -8.98
CA ARG A 168 -15.91 -8.49 -10.18
C ARG A 168 -14.80 -8.43 -11.22
N LYS A 169 -13.56 -8.71 -10.83
CA LYS A 169 -12.39 -8.70 -11.74
C LYS A 169 -12.54 -9.64 -12.94
N GLU A 170 -13.12 -10.81 -12.74
CA GLU A 170 -13.31 -11.83 -13.80
C GLU A 170 -14.18 -11.32 -14.96
N THR A 171 -15.20 -10.52 -14.66
CA THR A 171 -16.10 -9.95 -15.68
C THR A 171 -15.33 -9.01 -16.61
N PHE A 172 -14.45 -8.17 -16.06
CA PHE A 172 -13.61 -7.27 -16.86
C PHE A 172 -12.57 -8.04 -17.69
N LEU A 173 -11.99 -9.10 -17.12
CA LEU A 173 -11.01 -9.93 -17.80
C LEU A 173 -11.63 -10.66 -19.01
N ASN A 174 -12.84 -11.21 -18.83
CA ASN A 174 -13.58 -11.89 -19.90
C ASN A 174 -14.04 -10.94 -21.02
N LEU A 175 -14.38 -9.70 -20.68
CA LEU A 175 -14.76 -8.67 -21.64
C LEU A 175 -13.57 -8.05 -22.37
N GLY A 176 -12.34 -8.22 -21.86
CA GLY A 176 -11.14 -7.60 -22.41
C GLY A 176 -11.10 -6.07 -22.25
N ILE A 177 -11.93 -5.52 -21.36
CA ILE A 177 -12.03 -4.07 -21.13
C ILE A 177 -11.21 -3.70 -19.89
N GLN A 178 -10.39 -2.65 -20.02
CA GLN A 178 -9.62 -2.14 -18.89
C GLN A 178 -10.53 -1.33 -17.95
N PRO A 179 -10.50 -1.60 -16.63
CA PRO A 179 -11.27 -0.81 -15.69
C PRO A 179 -10.71 0.62 -15.60
N PRO A 180 -11.55 1.62 -15.25
CA PRO A 180 -11.08 2.98 -15.07
C PRO A 180 -10.02 3.03 -13.96
N LYS A 181 -8.98 3.83 -14.17
CA LYS A 181 -7.85 3.95 -13.22
C LYS A 181 -8.16 4.91 -12.08
N GLY A 182 -8.85 6.01 -12.38
CA GLY A 182 -9.16 7.04 -11.40
C GLY A 182 -10.48 7.76 -11.64
N VAL A 183 -10.99 8.33 -10.55
CA VAL A 183 -12.23 9.11 -10.51
C VAL A 183 -11.92 10.51 -9.99
N LEU A 184 -12.42 11.53 -10.67
CA LEU A 184 -12.37 12.92 -10.24
C LEU A 184 -13.76 13.36 -9.74
N LEU A 185 -13.83 13.77 -8.48
CA LEU A 185 -14.99 14.38 -7.85
C LEU A 185 -14.83 15.90 -7.90
N TYR A 186 -15.75 16.62 -8.55
CA TYR A 186 -15.71 18.08 -8.63
C TYR A 186 -17.07 18.72 -8.33
N GLY A 187 -17.07 19.99 -7.92
CA GLY A 187 -18.28 20.71 -7.49
C GLY A 187 -18.03 21.75 -6.39
N PRO A 188 -19.06 22.38 -5.83
CA PRO A 188 -18.91 23.34 -4.75
C PRO A 188 -18.49 22.64 -3.43
N PRO A 189 -17.83 23.36 -2.51
CA PRO A 189 -17.48 22.84 -1.20
C PRO A 189 -18.73 22.56 -0.37
N GLY A 190 -18.66 21.57 0.52
CA GLY A 190 -19.79 21.22 1.41
C GLY A 190 -20.87 20.33 0.77
N THR A 191 -20.63 19.79 -0.43
CA THR A 191 -21.50 18.79 -1.11
C THR A 191 -21.20 17.34 -0.73
N GLY A 192 -20.24 17.09 0.16
CA GLY A 192 -19.99 15.74 0.70
C GLY A 192 -19.05 14.86 -0.11
N LYS A 193 -18.19 15.42 -0.98
CA LYS A 193 -17.19 14.64 -1.76
C LYS A 193 -16.28 13.77 -0.88
N THR A 194 -15.73 14.34 0.19
CA THR A 194 -14.88 13.64 1.15
C THR A 194 -15.66 12.55 1.91
N LEU A 195 -16.96 12.78 2.16
CA LEU A 195 -17.84 11.82 2.82
C LEU A 195 -18.14 10.63 1.89
N LEU A 196 -18.43 10.89 0.61
CA LEU A 196 -18.66 9.84 -0.38
C LEU A 196 -17.42 8.94 -0.56
N ALA A 197 -16.22 9.53 -0.60
CA ALA A 197 -14.97 8.78 -0.72
C ALA A 197 -14.73 7.86 0.50
N ARG A 198 -15.00 8.35 1.71
CA ARG A 198 -14.91 7.56 2.95
C ARG A 198 -15.93 6.43 2.99
N ALA A 199 -17.18 6.70 2.63
CA ALA A 199 -18.23 5.68 2.58
C ALA A 199 -17.93 4.58 1.55
N CYS A 200 -17.35 4.94 0.40
CA CYS A 200 -16.89 3.99 -0.60
C CYS A 200 -15.80 3.06 -0.04
N ALA A 201 -14.80 3.63 0.64
CA ALA A 201 -13.73 2.84 1.25
C ALA A 201 -14.23 1.91 2.38
N ALA A 202 -15.22 2.37 3.15
CA ALA A 202 -15.89 1.57 4.17
C ALA A 202 -16.57 0.33 3.57
N GLN A 203 -17.26 0.51 2.43
CA GLN A 203 -18.00 -0.58 1.78
C GLN A 203 -17.08 -1.60 1.12
N THR A 204 -16.00 -1.16 0.47
CA THR A 204 -15.07 -2.06 -0.24
C THR A 204 -14.14 -2.83 0.70
N LYS A 205 -14.10 -2.48 2.00
CA LYS A 205 -13.16 -3.02 3.00
C LYS A 205 -11.70 -2.96 2.52
N SER A 206 -11.38 -1.96 1.69
CA SER A 206 -10.04 -1.74 1.14
C SER A 206 -9.24 -0.80 2.04
N THR A 207 -7.92 -0.85 1.95
CA THR A 207 -7.05 0.09 2.66
C THR A 207 -7.32 1.50 2.14
N PHE A 208 -7.62 2.46 3.02
CA PHE A 208 -7.88 3.85 2.65
C PHE A 208 -6.68 4.72 3.00
N LEU A 209 -6.04 5.27 1.96
CA LEU A 209 -4.92 6.19 2.10
C LEU A 209 -5.43 7.60 1.82
N LYS A 210 -5.47 8.44 2.86
CA LYS A 210 -5.91 9.83 2.73
C LYS A 210 -4.69 10.72 2.53
N LEU A 211 -4.65 11.37 1.37
CA LEU A 211 -3.60 12.31 1.00
C LEU A 211 -4.24 13.68 0.74
N ALA A 212 -3.82 14.72 1.46
CA ALA A 212 -4.26 16.08 1.14
C ALA A 212 -3.26 16.72 0.17
N GLY A 213 -3.74 17.40 -0.88
CA GLY A 213 -2.90 18.10 -1.84
C GLY A 213 -1.97 19.12 -1.16
N THR A 214 -2.44 19.76 -0.09
CA THR A 214 -1.63 20.67 0.74
C THR A 214 -0.46 19.99 1.46
N GLN A 215 -0.54 18.69 1.77
CA GLN A 215 0.57 17.94 2.40
C GLN A 215 1.72 17.66 1.43
N LEU A 216 1.45 17.69 0.12
CA LEU A 216 2.48 17.53 -0.91
C LEU A 216 3.34 18.78 -1.11
N LEU A 217 2.88 19.94 -0.59
CA LEU A 217 3.62 21.20 -0.66
C LEU A 217 4.70 21.23 0.42
N GLN A 218 5.93 20.86 0.05
CA GLN A 218 7.08 20.89 0.94
C GLN A 218 8.06 22.01 0.59
N ARG A 219 8.76 22.52 1.60
CA ARG A 219 9.80 23.55 1.42
C ARG A 219 11.10 22.97 0.85
N TYR A 220 11.34 21.68 1.07
CA TYR A 220 12.54 20.99 0.63
C TYR A 220 12.32 20.36 -0.75
N VAL A 221 13.28 20.61 -1.64
CA VAL A 221 13.27 20.08 -3.01
C VAL A 221 13.33 18.56 -2.99
N GLY A 222 12.40 17.91 -3.70
CA GLY A 222 12.31 16.46 -3.85
C GLY A 222 11.57 15.74 -2.72
N GLU A 223 11.24 16.42 -1.62
CA GLU A 223 10.53 15.79 -0.50
C GLU A 223 9.09 15.42 -0.90
N GLY A 224 8.39 16.32 -1.60
CA GLY A 224 7.05 16.04 -2.11
C GLY A 224 7.03 14.86 -3.10
N THR A 225 8.03 14.79 -3.99
CA THR A 225 8.20 13.70 -4.95
C THR A 225 8.42 12.36 -4.25
N LYS A 226 9.28 12.33 -3.22
CA LYS A 226 9.52 11.12 -2.42
C LYS A 226 8.24 10.68 -1.69
N LEU A 227 7.50 11.62 -1.11
CA LEU A 227 6.27 11.33 -0.39
C LEU A 227 5.21 10.67 -1.30
N VAL A 228 5.06 11.16 -2.54
CA VAL A 228 4.17 10.55 -3.54
C VAL A 228 4.60 9.11 -3.83
N ARG A 229 5.89 8.86 -4.09
CA ARG A 229 6.42 7.50 -4.35
C ARG A 229 6.16 6.56 -3.18
N ASP A 230 6.44 7.01 -1.96
CA ASP A 230 6.27 6.24 -0.74
C ASP A 230 4.79 5.90 -0.50
N ALA A 231 3.87 6.85 -0.73
CA ALA A 231 2.43 6.62 -0.61
C ALA A 231 1.92 5.56 -1.61
N PHE A 232 2.36 5.61 -2.87
CA PHE A 232 2.00 4.60 -3.86
C PHE A 232 2.67 3.24 -3.60
N ALA A 233 3.89 3.22 -3.06
CA ALA A 233 4.56 1.98 -2.66
C ALA A 233 3.82 1.32 -1.48
N LEU A 234 3.40 2.08 -0.48
CA LEU A 234 2.57 1.59 0.62
C LEU A 234 1.22 1.05 0.11
N ALA A 235 0.59 1.74 -0.85
CA ALA A 235 -0.64 1.28 -1.48
C ALA A 235 -0.48 -0.08 -2.21
N LYS A 236 0.68 -0.30 -2.84
CA LYS A 236 1.02 -1.58 -3.49
C LYS A 236 1.19 -2.71 -2.49
N GLU A 237 1.83 -2.45 -1.35
CA GLU A 237 1.99 -3.44 -0.29
C GLU A 237 0.65 -3.82 0.35
N LYS A 238 -0.26 -2.85 0.50
CA LYS A 238 -1.57 -3.00 1.16
C LYS A 238 -2.75 -3.20 0.19
N ALA A 239 -2.47 -3.68 -1.02
CA ALA A 239 -3.50 -3.94 -2.02
C ALA A 239 -4.52 -4.99 -1.52
N PRO A 240 -5.85 -4.80 -1.69
CA PRO A 240 -6.52 -3.71 -2.43
C PRO A 240 -6.56 -2.38 -1.65
N ALA A 241 -6.23 -1.28 -2.33
CA ALA A 241 -6.10 0.05 -1.71
C ALA A 241 -6.80 1.15 -2.53
N ILE A 242 -7.35 2.13 -1.83
CA ILE A 242 -7.94 3.34 -2.42
C ILE A 242 -7.14 4.54 -1.92
N ILE A 243 -6.54 5.28 -2.86
CA ILE A 243 -5.84 6.53 -2.58
C ILE A 243 -6.83 7.68 -2.81
N PHE A 244 -7.17 8.39 -1.74
CA PHE A 244 -8.01 9.58 -1.82
C PHE A 244 -7.15 10.83 -1.74
N ILE A 245 -7.16 11.63 -2.81
CA ILE A 245 -6.46 12.91 -2.91
C ILE A 245 -7.48 14.03 -2.74
N ASP A 246 -7.45 14.72 -1.60
CA ASP A 246 -8.29 15.90 -1.37
C ASP A 246 -7.56 17.18 -1.82
N GLU A 247 -8.30 18.25 -2.11
CA GLU A 247 -7.73 19.55 -2.50
C GLU A 247 -6.70 19.45 -3.64
N LEU A 248 -7.07 18.74 -4.73
CA LEU A 248 -6.19 18.59 -5.88
C LEU A 248 -5.83 19.94 -6.52
N ASP A 249 -6.65 20.97 -6.33
CA ASP A 249 -6.37 22.33 -6.75
C ASP A 249 -5.12 22.95 -6.08
N ALA A 250 -4.69 22.48 -4.91
CA ALA A 250 -3.47 22.96 -4.27
C ALA A 250 -2.21 22.68 -5.11
N ILE A 251 -2.21 21.57 -5.84
CA ILE A 251 -1.08 21.08 -6.63
C ILE A 251 -1.35 21.17 -8.14
N GLY A 252 -2.61 21.06 -8.55
CA GLY A 252 -3.05 20.88 -9.94
C GLY A 252 -3.21 22.16 -10.77
N THR A 253 -2.85 23.33 -10.24
CA THR A 253 -3.02 24.59 -10.98
C THR A 253 -2.21 24.63 -12.27
N LYS A 254 -2.87 25.00 -13.38
CA LYS A 254 -2.25 25.27 -14.68
C LYS A 254 -1.39 26.54 -14.61
N ARG A 255 -0.17 26.45 -14.08
CA ARG A 255 0.76 27.59 -14.00
C ARG A 255 1.70 27.58 -15.20
N PHE A 256 1.37 28.42 -16.18
CA PHE A 256 2.34 28.89 -17.15
C PHE A 256 3.02 30.13 -16.55
N ASP A 257 4.35 30.14 -16.53
CA ASP A 257 5.16 31.37 -16.45
C ASP A 257 5.32 32.09 -15.09
N SER A 258 5.44 31.35 -13.98
CA SER A 258 5.87 31.94 -12.69
C SER A 258 7.32 31.57 -12.37
N GLU A 259 8.26 32.53 -12.48
CA GLU A 259 9.70 32.40 -12.14
C GLU A 259 10.00 32.16 -10.64
N LYS A 260 9.01 31.74 -9.84
CA LYS A 260 9.21 31.48 -8.42
C LYS A 260 9.64 30.03 -8.20
N ASP A 261 10.79 29.85 -7.57
CA ASP A 261 11.40 28.53 -7.29
C ASP A 261 10.45 27.55 -6.59
N GLY A 262 9.55 28.06 -5.74
CA GLY A 262 8.54 27.25 -5.04
C GLY A 262 7.52 26.60 -5.98
N ASP A 263 7.14 27.26 -7.09
CA ASP A 263 6.13 26.74 -8.02
C ASP A 263 6.69 25.59 -8.87
N ARG A 264 8.00 25.62 -9.14
CA ARG A 264 8.69 24.56 -9.88
C ARG A 264 8.71 23.25 -9.09
N GLU A 265 8.79 23.30 -7.76
CA GLU A 265 8.76 22.11 -6.92
C GLU A 265 7.36 21.47 -6.87
N VAL A 266 6.31 22.29 -6.82
CA VAL A 266 4.92 21.81 -6.90
C VAL A 266 4.69 21.10 -8.23
N GLN A 267 5.14 21.69 -9.34
CA GLN A 267 5.06 21.06 -10.66
C GLN A 267 5.82 19.74 -10.73
N ARG A 268 7.02 19.63 -10.14
CA ARG A 268 7.77 18.37 -10.09
C ARG A 268 7.00 17.28 -9.35
N THR A 269 6.44 17.61 -8.18
CA THR A 269 5.64 16.68 -7.39
C THR A 269 4.37 16.24 -8.15
N MET A 270 3.76 17.15 -8.91
CA MET A 270 2.64 16.85 -9.82
C MET A 270 3.01 15.91 -10.95
N PHE A 271 4.15 16.14 -11.62
CA PHE A 271 4.62 15.25 -12.68
C PHE A 271 4.94 13.86 -12.12
N GLU A 272 5.50 13.76 -10.92
CA GLU A 272 5.70 12.47 -10.26
C GLU A 272 4.38 11.77 -9.97
N LEU A 273 3.36 12.48 -9.49
CA LEU A 273 2.01 11.94 -9.34
C LEU A 273 1.47 11.40 -10.67
N PHE A 274 1.70 12.10 -11.79
CA PHE A 274 1.31 11.61 -13.13
C PHE A 274 2.08 10.35 -13.52
N ASN A 275 3.40 10.34 -13.31
CA ASN A 275 4.24 9.19 -13.64
C ASN A 275 3.83 7.96 -12.84
N GLN A 276 3.47 8.12 -11.56
CA GLN A 276 2.94 7.03 -10.76
C GLN A 276 1.59 6.57 -11.34
N LEU A 277 0.63 7.47 -11.58
CA LEU A 277 -0.69 7.14 -12.15
C LEU A 277 -0.61 6.41 -13.52
N ASP A 278 0.28 6.86 -14.40
CA ASP A 278 0.49 6.28 -15.73
C ASP A 278 1.24 4.94 -15.64
N GLY A 279 2.19 4.83 -14.72
CA GLY A 279 3.04 3.65 -14.49
C GLY A 279 2.30 2.42 -13.93
N PHE A 280 1.02 2.56 -13.55
CA PHE A 280 0.18 1.42 -13.20
C PHE A 280 -0.35 0.71 -14.44
N SER A 281 -0.15 -0.61 -14.48
CA SER A 281 -0.99 -1.47 -15.31
C SER A 281 -2.44 -1.36 -14.81
N SER A 282 -3.41 -1.29 -15.71
CA SER A 282 -4.85 -1.19 -15.40
C SER A 282 -5.40 -2.40 -14.62
N THR A 283 -4.58 -3.44 -14.44
CA THR A 283 -4.84 -4.65 -13.65
C THR A 283 -4.53 -4.49 -12.16
N THR A 284 -3.97 -3.36 -11.73
CA THR A 284 -3.56 -3.16 -10.33
C THR A 284 -4.77 -2.87 -9.44
N ASP A 285 -4.84 -3.51 -8.28
CA ASP A 285 -5.89 -3.39 -7.25
C ASP A 285 -5.88 -2.05 -6.49
N ILE A 286 -5.33 -1.02 -7.11
CA ILE A 286 -5.20 0.33 -6.55
C ILE A 286 -6.09 1.25 -7.36
N LYS A 287 -6.98 1.98 -6.67
CA LYS A 287 -7.86 2.97 -7.28
C LYS A 287 -7.57 4.34 -6.70
N VAL A 288 -7.61 5.37 -7.56
CA VAL A 288 -7.37 6.75 -7.15
C VAL A 288 -8.66 7.55 -7.26
N ILE A 289 -9.04 8.19 -6.16
CA ILE A 289 -10.16 9.13 -6.10
C ILE A 289 -9.57 10.50 -5.80
N ALA A 290 -9.74 11.46 -6.70
CA ALA A 290 -9.31 12.83 -6.48
C ALA A 290 -10.52 13.73 -6.28
N ALA A 291 -10.45 14.67 -5.34
CA ALA A 291 -11.46 15.70 -5.13
C ALA A 291 -10.88 17.09 -5.40
N THR A 292 -11.64 17.91 -6.14
CA THR A 292 -11.31 19.33 -6.38
C THR A 292 -12.56 20.17 -6.20
N ASN A 293 -12.44 21.38 -5.68
CA ASN A 293 -13.53 22.35 -5.68
C ASN A 293 -13.59 23.17 -6.97
N ARG A 294 -12.47 23.22 -7.69
CA ARG A 294 -12.27 24.08 -8.85
C ARG A 294 -11.67 23.27 -9.99
N VAL A 295 -12.52 22.84 -10.92
CA VAL A 295 -12.08 22.08 -12.10
C VAL A 295 -11.49 23.00 -13.19
N ASP A 296 -11.85 24.29 -13.16
CA ASP A 296 -11.40 25.34 -14.08
C ASP A 296 -9.90 25.59 -14.05
N ILE A 297 -9.28 25.46 -12.87
CA ILE A 297 -7.85 25.72 -12.67
C ILE A 297 -6.97 24.50 -12.89
N LEU A 298 -7.56 23.31 -13.03
CA LEU A 298 -6.80 22.07 -13.18
C LEU A 298 -6.11 22.00 -14.54
N ASP A 299 -4.91 21.43 -14.54
CA ASP A 299 -4.20 21.11 -15.77
C ASP A 299 -5.00 20.12 -16.64
N PRO A 300 -5.28 20.42 -17.92
CA PRO A 300 -5.90 19.47 -18.85
C PRO A 300 -5.17 18.12 -18.95
N ALA A 301 -3.88 18.06 -18.62
CA ALA A 301 -3.11 16.82 -18.58
C ALA A 301 -3.65 15.82 -17.52
N LEU A 302 -4.24 16.29 -16.43
CA LEU A 302 -4.92 15.45 -15.43
C LEU A 302 -6.22 14.85 -15.97
N LEU A 303 -6.91 15.62 -16.82
CA LEU A 303 -8.25 15.32 -17.31
C LEU A 303 -8.27 14.41 -18.54
N ARG A 304 -7.09 13.99 -19.02
CA ARG A 304 -6.92 13.11 -20.17
C ARG A 304 -7.26 11.66 -19.78
N SER A 305 -7.88 10.95 -20.73
CA SER A 305 -8.14 9.50 -20.63
C SER A 305 -6.84 8.74 -20.34
N GLY A 306 -6.89 7.79 -19.40
CA GLY A 306 -5.77 7.01 -18.91
C GLY A 306 -5.27 7.42 -17.51
N ARG A 307 -5.85 8.48 -16.91
CA ARG A 307 -5.54 8.95 -15.55
C ARG A 307 -6.82 9.08 -14.71
N LEU A 308 -7.56 10.17 -14.95
CA LEU A 308 -8.86 10.44 -14.33
C LEU A 308 -9.96 10.24 -15.38
N ASP A 309 -10.36 8.98 -15.54
CA ASP A 309 -11.26 8.56 -16.62
C ASP A 309 -12.71 8.98 -16.34
N ARG A 310 -13.13 8.88 -15.08
CA ARG A 310 -14.49 9.24 -14.66
C ARG A 310 -14.49 10.59 -13.95
N LYS A 311 -15.39 11.47 -14.37
CA LYS A 311 -15.58 12.81 -13.82
C LYS A 311 -16.99 12.89 -13.28
N ILE A 312 -17.12 12.96 -11.96
CA ILE A 312 -18.39 12.98 -11.25
C ILE A 312 -18.63 14.38 -10.72
N GLU A 313 -19.70 14.99 -11.21
CA GLU A 313 -20.14 16.32 -10.78
C GLU A 313 -21.03 16.23 -9.54
N PHE A 314 -20.75 17.09 -8.57
CA PHE A 314 -21.58 17.29 -7.40
C PHE A 314 -22.35 18.60 -7.57
N PRO A 315 -23.63 18.54 -7.95
CA PRO A 315 -24.48 19.71 -7.98
C PRO A 315 -24.85 20.16 -6.56
N TYR A 316 -25.42 21.35 -6.45
CA TYR A 316 -26.13 21.75 -5.24
C TYR A 316 -27.31 20.80 -4.97
N PRO A 317 -27.63 20.52 -3.70
CA PRO A 317 -28.70 19.60 -3.37
C PRO A 317 -30.06 20.20 -3.75
N ASN A 318 -30.85 19.42 -4.48
CA ASN A 318 -32.26 19.72 -4.77
C ASN A 318 -33.08 19.76 -3.48
N GLN A 319 -34.30 20.30 -3.56
CA GLN A 319 -35.24 20.36 -2.44
C GLN A 319 -35.43 19.00 -1.73
N GLU A 320 -35.68 17.93 -2.51
CA GLU A 320 -35.79 16.57 -1.98
C GLU A 320 -34.48 16.08 -1.32
N SER A 321 -33.33 16.37 -1.95
CA SER A 321 -32.01 16.04 -1.41
C SER A 321 -31.76 16.73 -0.06
N ARG A 322 -32.15 18.02 0.07
CA ARG A 322 -32.03 18.77 1.33
C ARG A 322 -32.91 18.18 2.43
N ALA A 323 -34.18 17.87 2.11
CA ALA A 323 -35.08 17.19 3.05
C ALA A 323 -34.46 15.88 3.56
N ARG A 324 -33.86 15.09 2.65
CA ARG A 324 -33.20 13.84 3.00
C ARG A 324 -31.95 14.03 3.86
N ILE A 325 -31.11 15.02 3.56
CA ILE A 325 -29.91 15.35 4.35
C ILE A 325 -30.29 15.75 5.78
N MET A 326 -31.28 16.62 5.94
CA MET A 326 -31.80 17.01 7.25
C MET A 326 -32.41 15.83 8.01
N GLN A 327 -33.13 14.95 7.30
CA GLN A 327 -33.67 13.72 7.89
C GLN A 327 -32.57 12.80 8.42
N ILE A 328 -31.44 12.67 7.72
CA ILE A 328 -30.32 11.82 8.17
C ILE A 328 -29.67 12.41 9.42
N HIS A 329 -29.40 13.72 9.43
CA HIS A 329 -28.76 14.36 10.57
C HIS A 329 -29.67 14.44 11.81
N SER A 330 -30.99 14.54 11.61
CA SER A 330 -31.97 14.53 12.69
C SER A 330 -32.19 13.17 13.34
N ARG A 331 -31.78 12.03 12.73
CA ARG A 331 -31.86 10.70 13.38
C ARG A 331 -31.11 10.62 14.70
N LYS A 332 -30.09 11.45 14.90
CA LYS A 332 -29.29 11.50 16.13
C LYS A 332 -29.95 12.35 17.23
N ILE A 333 -30.99 13.10 16.89
CA ILE A 333 -31.68 14.05 17.76
C ILE A 333 -33.05 13.44 18.10
N LYS A 334 -33.49 13.54 19.36
CA LYS A 334 -34.86 13.15 19.73
C LYS A 334 -35.82 14.21 19.18
N THR A 335 -36.41 13.94 18.02
CA THR A 335 -37.35 14.85 17.35
C THR A 335 -38.78 14.31 17.46
N PHE A 336 -39.75 15.22 17.58
CA PHE A 336 -41.18 14.92 17.49
C PHE A 336 -41.79 15.81 16.40
N ASP A 337 -42.49 15.20 15.44
CA ASP A 337 -43.24 15.85 14.34
C ASP A 337 -42.51 16.98 13.58
N ILE A 338 -41.41 16.64 12.90
CA ILE A 338 -40.73 17.58 11.98
C ILE A 338 -41.13 17.29 10.54
N ASN A 339 -41.68 18.31 9.86
CA ASN A 339 -41.90 18.27 8.42
C ASN A 339 -40.65 18.74 7.66
N PHE A 340 -39.81 17.78 7.24
CA PHE A 340 -38.58 18.08 6.50
C PHE A 340 -38.85 18.67 5.10
N GLU A 341 -40.02 18.44 4.52
CA GLU A 341 -40.36 19.00 3.22
C GLU A 341 -40.54 20.52 3.33
N GLU A 342 -41.21 20.99 4.38
CA GLU A 342 -41.39 22.42 4.64
C GLU A 342 -40.06 23.13 4.88
N LEU A 343 -39.20 22.54 5.74
CA LEU A 343 -37.85 23.04 5.99
C LEU A 343 -37.02 23.13 4.71
N SER A 344 -37.11 22.14 3.83
CA SER A 344 -36.38 22.13 2.57
C SER A 344 -36.80 23.24 1.60
N ARG A 345 -38.05 23.74 1.71
CA ARG A 345 -38.57 24.88 0.95
C ARG A 345 -38.01 26.21 1.46
N SER A 346 -37.74 26.30 2.77
CA SER A 346 -37.21 27.52 3.38
C SER A 346 -35.69 27.65 3.24
N THR A 347 -34.98 26.55 2.99
CA THR A 347 -33.51 26.54 2.85
C THR A 347 -33.07 26.50 1.39
N ASP A 348 -33.31 27.58 0.66
CA ASP A 348 -32.83 27.71 -0.73
C ASP A 348 -31.31 27.92 -0.78
N ASP A 349 -30.66 27.33 -1.79
CA ASP A 349 -29.21 27.35 -2.02
C ASP A 349 -28.32 26.79 -0.90
N PHE A 350 -28.90 26.07 0.06
CA PHE A 350 -28.12 25.46 1.14
C PHE A 350 -27.29 24.28 0.65
N ASN A 351 -26.00 24.24 1.00
CA ASN A 351 -25.17 23.07 0.82
C ASN A 351 -25.42 22.02 1.93
N GLY A 352 -24.90 20.81 1.76
CA GLY A 352 -25.08 19.73 2.74
C GLY A 352 -24.50 20.08 4.12
N ALA A 353 -23.40 20.84 4.16
CA ALA A 353 -22.79 21.31 5.40
C ALA A 353 -23.68 22.32 6.16
N GLN A 354 -24.34 23.24 5.45
CA GLN A 354 -25.29 24.20 6.02
C GLN A 354 -26.56 23.51 6.50
N CYS A 355 -27.09 22.53 5.75
CA CYS A 355 -28.22 21.71 6.20
C CYS A 355 -27.89 20.99 7.52
N LYS A 356 -26.66 20.48 7.65
CA LYS A 356 -26.16 19.91 8.91
C LYS A 356 -26.04 20.95 10.01
N ALA A 357 -25.53 22.15 9.71
CA ALA A 357 -25.37 23.23 10.68
C ALA A 357 -26.72 23.65 11.28
N VAL A 358 -27.76 23.80 10.44
CA VAL A 358 -29.14 24.10 10.90
C VAL A 358 -29.64 23.04 11.89
N CYS A 359 -29.43 21.76 11.59
CA CYS A 359 -29.85 20.68 12.48
C CYS A 359 -29.12 20.71 13.85
N VAL A 360 -27.86 21.16 13.87
CA VAL A 360 -27.08 21.26 15.11
C VAL A 360 -27.45 22.51 15.91
N GLU A 361 -27.63 23.65 15.24
CA GLU A 361 -28.07 24.90 15.86
C GLU A 361 -29.48 24.78 16.44
N ALA A 362 -30.39 24.05 15.79
CA ALA A 362 -31.74 23.83 16.32
C ALA A 362 -31.78 23.03 17.64
N VAL A 363 -30.69 22.35 18.01
CA VAL A 363 -30.56 21.59 19.27
C VAL A 363 -29.83 22.38 20.35
N SER A 364 -29.06 23.39 19.95
CA SER A 364 -28.32 24.28 20.85
C SER A 364 -29.27 25.32 21.44
#